data_AF-A0A450WLC4-F1
#
_entry.id   AF-A0A450WLC4-F1
#
_cell.length_a   1.000
_cell.length_b   1.000
_cell.length_c   1.000
_cell.angle_alpha   90.00
_cell.angle_beta   90.00
_cell.angle_gamma   90.00
#
_symmetry.space_group_name_H-M   'P 1'
#
loop_
_entity.id
_entity.type
_entity.pdbx_description
1 polymer ?
#
loop_
_entity_poly.entity_id
_entity_poly.type
_entity_poly.pdbx_seq_one_letter_code
_entity_poly.pdbx_strand_id
1 'polypeptide(L)'
;MLWIITCARSGMYGRADSAGEWASLSGRCHCFIYSVERIEPYCNILEPVWRRGGIVTSDLTLLEVLVKPFKAGDRLLQGIYPDLLDAEEIERVPLSPVLLEQAASLRAATGIKTPDAIHAACALARKAVLFISNDKALQCIPELPFAYLNN
;
A
#
# COMPACT_ATOMS: atom_id res chain seq x y z
N MET A 1 6.93 -2.96 -17.42
CA MET A 1 5.50 -2.63 -17.25
C MET A 1 5.31 -2.40 -15.76
N LEU A 2 5.10 -1.15 -15.34
CA LEU A 2 5.18 -0.74 -13.92
C LEU A 2 3.80 -0.75 -13.25
N TRP A 3 3.69 -1.37 -12.08
CA TRP A 3 2.48 -1.43 -11.26
C TRP A 3 2.66 -0.52 -10.05
N ILE A 4 1.66 0.28 -9.67
CA ILE A 4 1.63 0.84 -8.31
C ILE A 4 0.65 0.06 -7.46
N ILE A 5 1.15 -0.40 -6.32
CA ILE A 5 0.36 -1.15 -5.37
C ILE A 5 0.21 -0.28 -4.13
N THR A 6 -1.01 0.18 -3.89
CA THR A 6 -1.37 0.86 -2.65
C THR A 6 -2.53 0.12 -2.00
N CYS A 7 -3.00 0.61 -0.88
CA CYS A 7 -4.17 0.07 -0.23
C CYS A 7 -4.76 1.19 0.60
N ALA A 8 -6.06 1.42 0.44
CA ALA A 8 -6.78 2.32 1.32
C ALA A 8 -8.04 1.61 1.80
N ARG A 9 -8.36 1.82 3.07
CA ARG A 9 -9.47 1.19 3.79
C ARG A 9 -9.15 -0.18 4.42
N SER A 10 -9.32 -0.12 5.73
CA SER A 10 -9.30 -1.19 6.72
C SER A 10 -10.57 -2.05 6.59
N GLY A 11 -10.41 -3.30 6.16
CA GLY A 11 -11.20 -4.40 6.71
C GLY A 11 -10.50 -4.92 7.97
N MET A 12 -11.26 -5.38 8.96
CA MET A 12 -10.69 -6.01 10.17
C MET A 12 -9.95 -7.29 9.75
N TYR A 13 -8.63 -7.24 9.66
CA TYR A 13 -7.80 -8.44 9.55
C TYR A 13 -6.84 -8.46 10.72
N GLY A 14 -7.15 -9.32 11.69
CA GLY A 14 -6.34 -9.58 12.86
C GLY A 14 -6.19 -11.09 13.05
N ARG A 15 -5.02 -11.51 13.50
CA ARG A 15 -4.83 -12.82 14.11
C ARG A 15 -5.33 -12.68 15.56
N ALA A 16 -6.15 -13.61 16.03
CA ALA A 16 -6.54 -13.65 17.44
C ALA A 16 -5.27 -13.67 18.30
N ASP A 17 -5.23 -12.85 19.34
CA ASP A 17 -4.19 -12.98 20.35
C ASP A 17 -4.41 -14.27 21.15
N SER A 18 -3.47 -14.59 22.06
CA SER A 18 -3.56 -15.76 22.93
C SER A 18 -4.76 -15.72 23.89
N ALA A 19 -5.48 -14.60 23.97
CA ALA A 19 -6.68 -14.42 24.79
C ALA A 19 -7.99 -14.55 23.97
N GLY A 20 -7.92 -14.73 22.65
CA GLY A 20 -9.09 -14.79 21.78
C GLY A 20 -9.77 -13.44 21.56
N GLU A 21 -9.11 -12.33 21.92
CA GLU A 21 -9.63 -10.99 21.70
C GLU A 21 -9.33 -10.55 20.26
N TRP A 22 -10.38 -10.12 19.55
CA TRP A 22 -10.24 -9.51 18.24
C TRP A 22 -9.66 -8.12 18.44
N ALA A 23 -8.34 -7.97 18.34
CA ALA A 23 -7.75 -6.66 18.17
C ALA A 23 -8.33 -6.03 16.91
N SER A 24 -9.27 -5.10 17.08
CA SER A 24 -9.81 -4.27 16.01
C SER A 24 -8.66 -3.41 15.48
N LEU A 25 -7.91 -3.97 14.54
CA LEU A 25 -6.82 -3.29 13.84
C LEU A 25 -7.44 -2.32 12.85
N SER A 26 -7.93 -1.20 13.36
CA SER A 26 -8.21 0.01 12.59
C SER A 26 -6.88 0.64 12.16
N GLY A 27 -6.17 -0.05 11.27
CA GLY A 27 -4.94 0.40 10.64
C GLY A 27 -5.09 0.37 9.13
N ARG A 28 -4.49 1.33 8.44
CA ARG A 28 -4.33 1.28 6.98
C ARG A 28 -3.49 0.02 6.69
N CYS A 29 -4.08 -1.01 6.10
CA CYS A 29 -3.29 -2.13 5.61
C CYS A 29 -2.68 -1.71 4.27
N HIS A 30 -1.46 -2.14 3.96
CA HIS A 30 -0.81 -2.00 2.65
C HIS A 30 -0.71 -3.38 2.00
N CYS A 31 -0.69 -3.48 0.68
CA CYS A 31 -0.58 -4.79 0.01
C CYS A 31 0.71 -5.57 0.35
N PHE A 32 1.77 -4.87 0.76
CA PHE A 32 2.98 -5.48 1.33
C PHE A 32 2.67 -6.21 2.63
N ILE A 33 1.85 -5.61 3.51
CA ILE A 33 1.41 -6.23 4.76
C ILE A 33 0.63 -7.50 4.47
N TYR A 34 -0.32 -7.46 3.53
CA TYR A 34 -1.09 -8.64 3.16
C TYR A 34 -0.20 -9.80 2.70
N SER A 35 0.85 -9.50 1.94
CA SER A 35 1.73 -10.51 1.36
C SER A 35 2.74 -11.04 2.38
N VAL A 36 3.39 -10.17 3.15
CA VAL A 36 4.37 -10.53 4.19
C VAL A 36 3.70 -11.27 5.36
N GLU A 37 2.57 -10.76 5.85
CA GLU A 37 1.86 -11.36 6.99
C GLU A 37 0.91 -12.51 6.57
N ARG A 38 0.88 -12.86 5.28
CA ARG A 38 0.10 -13.99 4.71
C ARG A 38 -1.40 -13.87 5.01
N ILE A 39 -1.96 -12.68 4.78
CA ILE A 39 -3.38 -12.37 5.02
C ILE A 39 -4.21 -12.82 3.81
N GLU A 40 -5.11 -13.78 4.04
CA GLU A 40 -5.98 -14.34 3.01
C GLU A 40 -7.28 -13.52 2.79
N PRO A 41 -7.85 -13.51 1.57
CA PRO A 41 -7.30 -14.14 0.37
C PRO A 41 -6.22 -13.29 -0.35
N TYR A 42 -5.93 -12.09 0.16
CA TYR A 42 -5.16 -11.07 -0.56
C TYR A 42 -3.74 -11.52 -0.89
N CYS A 43 -3.05 -12.26 -0.02
CA CYS A 43 -1.71 -12.74 -0.31
C CYS A 43 -1.67 -13.64 -1.56
N ASN A 44 -2.71 -14.45 -1.79
CA ASN A 44 -2.81 -15.29 -2.98
C ASN A 44 -3.20 -14.49 -4.21
N ILE A 45 -4.10 -13.50 -4.08
CA ILE A 45 -4.49 -12.61 -5.18
C ILE A 45 -3.29 -11.79 -5.68
N LEU A 46 -2.42 -11.36 -4.76
CA LEU A 46 -1.26 -10.52 -5.08
C LEU A 46 -0.06 -11.32 -5.60
N GLU A 47 -0.01 -12.64 -5.39
CA GLU A 47 1.13 -13.49 -5.75
C GLU A 47 1.55 -13.40 -7.23
N PRO A 48 0.61 -13.42 -8.21
CA PRO A 48 0.96 -13.24 -9.62
C PRO A 48 1.52 -11.85 -9.93
N VAL A 49 1.12 -10.82 -9.16
CA VAL A 49 1.60 -9.44 -9.33
C VAL A 49 3.07 -9.36 -8.91
N TRP A 50 3.41 -9.90 -7.74
CA TRP A 50 4.79 -9.94 -7.25
C TRP A 50 5.71 -10.72 -8.18
N ARG A 51 5.26 -11.88 -8.68
CA ARG A 51 6.03 -12.70 -9.64
C ARG A 51 6.34 -11.99 -10.94
N ARG A 52 5.47 -11.08 -11.39
CA ARG A 52 5.70 -10.30 -12.61
C ARG A 52 6.72 -9.17 -12.40
N GLY A 53 6.85 -8.68 -11.18
CA GLY A 53 7.73 -7.57 -10.83
C GLY A 53 7.32 -6.23 -11.46
N GLY A 54 8.26 -5.26 -11.42
CA GLY A 54 8.00 -3.89 -11.84
C GLY A 54 7.08 -3.17 -10.85
N ILE A 55 7.29 -3.41 -9.56
CA ILE A 55 6.48 -2.81 -8.52
C ILE A 55 7.00 -1.42 -8.24
N VAL A 56 6.10 -0.46 -8.12
CA VAL A 56 6.40 0.91 -7.76
C VAL A 56 5.54 1.26 -6.54
N THR A 57 6.12 1.95 -5.58
CA THR A 57 5.42 2.43 -4.37
C THR A 57 5.99 3.77 -3.94
N SER A 58 5.35 4.49 -3.02
CA SER A 58 5.94 5.73 -2.48
C SER A 58 6.80 5.45 -1.24
N ASP A 59 7.73 6.35 -0.94
CA ASP A 59 8.49 6.30 0.33
C ASP A 59 7.59 6.34 1.57
N LEU A 60 6.35 6.80 1.44
CA LEU A 60 5.36 6.75 2.52
C LEU A 60 5.08 5.31 2.97
N THR A 61 5.21 4.32 2.08
CA THR A 61 4.99 2.90 2.41
C THR A 61 5.87 2.45 3.57
N LEU A 62 7.12 2.92 3.66
CA LEU A 62 8.01 2.57 4.76
C LEU A 62 7.41 2.96 6.11
N LEU A 63 6.84 4.17 6.20
CA LEU A 63 6.12 4.60 7.40
C LEU A 63 4.91 3.71 7.64
N GLU A 64 4.11 3.43 6.62
CA GLU A 64 2.87 2.67 6.76
C GLU A 64 3.11 1.24 7.28
N VAL A 65 4.11 0.55 6.76
CA VAL A 65 4.41 -0.85 7.13
C VAL A 65 5.10 -0.98 8.48
N LEU A 66 5.87 0.02 8.92
CA LEU A 66 6.64 -0.04 10.17
C LEU A 66 5.87 0.38 11.42
N VAL A 67 4.73 1.10 11.29
CA VAL A 67 3.95 1.57 12.46
C VAL A 67 3.54 0.42 13.38
N LYS A 68 2.98 -0.67 12.84
CA LYS A 68 2.53 -1.82 13.66
C LYS A 68 3.72 -2.58 14.26
N PRO A 69 4.76 -2.96 13.49
CA PRO A 69 5.97 -3.59 14.04
C PRO A 69 6.64 -2.78 15.16
N PHE A 70 6.72 -1.44 15.05
CA PHE A 70 7.25 -0.62 16.13
C PHE A 70 6.36 -0.62 17.37
N LYS A 71 5.04 -0.49 17.21
CA LYS A 71 4.10 -0.55 18.35
C LYS A 71 4.14 -1.89 19.08
N ALA A 72 4.30 -2.99 18.34
CA ALA A 72 4.34 -4.34 18.89
C ALA A 72 5.73 -4.76 19.41
N GLY A 73 6.78 -3.97 19.15
CA GLY A 73 8.16 -4.37 19.43
C GLY A 73 8.66 -5.56 18.58
N ASP A 74 7.99 -5.84 17.46
CA ASP A 74 8.33 -6.95 16.56
C ASP A 74 9.57 -6.63 15.73
N ARG A 75 10.74 -6.99 16.27
CA ARG A 75 12.04 -6.74 15.61
C ARG A 75 12.21 -7.50 14.30
N LEU A 76 11.52 -8.63 14.14
CA LEU A 76 11.60 -9.41 12.90
C LEU A 76 10.93 -8.64 11.75
N LEU A 77 9.69 -8.20 11.95
CA LEU A 77 8.98 -7.40 10.94
C LEU A 77 9.62 -6.02 10.73
N GLN A 78 10.22 -5.42 11.77
CA GLN A 78 10.99 -4.18 11.62
C GLN A 78 12.18 -4.32 10.67
N GLY A 79 12.80 -5.51 10.57
CA GLY A 79 13.88 -5.78 9.62
C GLY A 79 13.39 -6.21 8.24
N ILE A 80 12.34 -7.06 8.17
CA ILE A 80 11.82 -7.60 6.91
C ILE A 80 11.30 -6.49 5.98
N TYR A 81 10.57 -5.51 6.52
CA TYR A 81 9.93 -4.50 5.67
C TYR A 81 10.92 -3.59 4.93
N PRO A 82 11.95 -3.00 5.58
CA PRO A 82 12.97 -2.23 4.88
C PRO A 82 13.71 -3.06 3.82
N ASP A 83 14.17 -4.27 4.17
CA ASP A 83 14.89 -5.15 3.25
C ASP A 83 14.04 -5.49 2.02
N LEU A 84 12.74 -5.75 2.21
CA LEU A 84 11.80 -5.97 1.12
C LEU A 84 11.63 -4.72 0.25
N LEU A 85 11.46 -3.54 0.85
CA LEU A 85 11.23 -2.31 0.11
C LEU A 85 12.45 -1.81 -0.66
N ASP A 86 13.65 -2.28 -0.29
CA ASP A 86 14.91 -1.96 -0.96
C ASP A 86 15.32 -3.04 -2.01
N ALA A 87 14.47 -4.04 -2.25
CA ALA A 87 14.70 -5.05 -3.30
C ALA A 87 14.67 -4.44 -4.72
N GLU A 88 15.45 -5.00 -5.64
CA GLU A 88 15.63 -4.48 -7.00
C GLU A 88 14.33 -4.40 -7.81
N GLU A 89 13.38 -5.29 -7.53
CA GLU A 89 12.08 -5.35 -8.19
C GLU A 89 11.08 -4.29 -7.72
N ILE A 90 11.42 -3.53 -6.67
CA ILE A 90 10.60 -2.49 -6.04
C ILE A 90 11.25 -1.12 -6.22
N GLU A 91 10.60 -0.27 -7.01
CA GLU A 91 10.94 1.14 -7.10
C GLU A 91 10.20 1.93 -6.03
N ARG A 92 10.94 2.57 -5.14
CA ARG A 92 10.39 3.56 -4.21
C ARG A 92 10.49 4.96 -4.80
N VAL A 93 9.36 5.64 -4.90
CA VAL A 93 9.27 7.01 -5.39
C VAL A 93 9.48 7.99 -4.23
N PRO A 94 10.52 8.86 -4.29
CA PRO A 94 10.78 9.84 -3.24
C PRO A 94 9.69 10.92 -3.15
N LEU A 95 9.37 11.35 -1.93
CA LEU A 95 8.40 12.41 -1.66
C LEU A 95 9.03 13.79 -1.86
N SER A 96 9.14 14.23 -3.11
CA SER A 96 9.60 15.58 -3.45
C SER A 96 8.51 16.64 -3.25
N PRO A 97 8.87 17.94 -3.09
CA PRO A 97 7.88 19.01 -3.02
C PRO A 97 6.90 19.02 -4.21
N VAL A 98 7.40 18.80 -5.43
CA VAL A 98 6.58 18.71 -6.65
C VAL A 98 5.56 17.58 -6.55
N LEU A 99 5.97 16.41 -6.06
CA LEU A 99 5.07 15.26 -5.91
C LEU A 99 4.02 15.50 -4.82
N LEU A 100 4.41 16.17 -3.72
CA LEU A 100 3.49 16.53 -2.64
C LEU A 100 2.46 17.60 -3.09
N GLU A 101 2.85 18.55 -3.93
CA GLU A 101 1.92 19.50 -4.56
C GLU A 101 0.93 18.81 -5.49
N GLN A 102 1.39 17.85 -6.30
CA GLN A 102 0.53 17.02 -7.14
C GLN A 102 -0.47 16.20 -6.31
N ALA A 103 0.01 15.58 -5.22
CA ALA A 103 -0.85 14.85 -4.28
C ALA A 103 -1.89 15.77 -3.61
N ALA A 104 -1.49 16.98 -3.20
CA ALA A 104 -2.40 17.96 -2.62
C ALA A 104 -3.48 18.40 -3.61
N SER A 105 -3.10 18.66 -4.87
CA SER A 105 -4.04 18.99 -5.96
C SER A 105 -5.04 17.85 -6.20
N LEU A 106 -4.54 16.62 -6.34
CA LEU A 106 -5.39 15.44 -6.52
C LEU A 106 -6.35 15.25 -5.36
N ARG A 107 -5.86 15.41 -4.13
CA ARG A 107 -6.68 15.33 -2.92
C ARG A 107 -7.78 16.40 -2.89
N ALA A 108 -7.47 17.64 -3.27
CA ALA A 108 -8.45 18.72 -3.31
C ALA A 108 -9.56 18.44 -4.34
N ALA A 109 -9.20 17.85 -5.49
CA ALA A 109 -10.15 17.52 -6.55
C ALA A 109 -11.04 16.30 -6.24
N THR A 110 -10.51 15.31 -5.52
CA THR A 110 -11.18 13.99 -5.36
C THR A 110 -11.68 13.70 -3.93
N GLY A 111 -11.17 14.41 -2.93
CA GLY A 111 -11.49 14.19 -1.52
C GLY A 111 -10.81 12.97 -0.87
N ILE A 112 -9.99 12.21 -1.60
CA ILE A 112 -9.31 11.01 -1.08
C ILE A 112 -8.33 11.33 0.06
N LYS A 113 -7.96 10.34 0.87
CA LYS A 113 -7.09 10.58 2.05
C LYS A 113 -5.67 10.90 1.61
N THR A 114 -4.92 11.62 2.45
CA THR A 114 -3.56 12.07 2.13
C THR A 114 -2.61 10.95 1.67
N PRO A 115 -2.51 9.79 2.34
CA PRO A 115 -1.66 8.69 1.85
C PRO A 115 -2.07 8.18 0.47
N ASP A 116 -3.36 8.01 0.24
CA ASP A 116 -3.88 7.52 -1.03
C ASP A 116 -3.61 8.53 -2.16
N ALA A 117 -3.72 9.83 -1.87
CA ALA A 117 -3.35 10.90 -2.80
C ALA A 117 -1.86 10.91 -3.13
N ILE A 118 -1.00 10.63 -2.15
CA ILE A 118 0.45 10.50 -2.37
C ILE A 118 0.75 9.30 -3.27
N HIS A 119 0.18 8.12 -2.96
CA HIS A 119 0.37 6.92 -3.78
C HIS A 119 -0.15 7.11 -5.21
N ALA A 120 -1.31 7.76 -5.36
CA ALA A 120 -1.87 8.07 -6.67
C ALA A 120 -1.02 9.08 -7.46
N ALA A 121 -0.49 10.12 -6.81
CA ALA A 121 0.44 11.05 -7.43
C ALA A 121 1.72 10.35 -7.91
N CYS A 122 2.28 9.43 -7.11
CA CYS A 122 3.38 8.57 -7.56
C CYS A 122 3.01 7.75 -8.79
N ALA A 123 1.78 7.22 -8.84
CA ALA A 123 1.33 6.35 -9.93
C ALA A 123 1.21 7.11 -11.24
N LEU A 124 0.63 8.31 -11.18
CA LEU A 124 0.54 9.22 -12.30
C LEU A 124 1.93 9.67 -12.76
N ALA A 125 2.81 10.07 -11.83
CA ALA A 125 4.17 10.51 -12.15
C ALA A 125 5.01 9.43 -12.84
N ARG A 126 4.78 8.16 -12.51
CA ARG A 126 5.48 7.01 -13.10
C ARG A 126 4.73 6.34 -14.25
N LYS A 127 3.59 6.91 -14.66
CA LYS A 127 2.72 6.34 -15.71
C LYS A 127 2.43 4.86 -15.46
N ALA A 128 2.09 4.55 -14.21
CA ALA A 128 1.78 3.20 -13.79
C ALA A 128 0.67 2.62 -14.67
N VAL A 129 0.85 1.38 -15.13
CA VAL A 129 -0.10 0.72 -16.03
C VAL A 129 -1.31 0.16 -15.28
N LEU A 130 -1.21 0.02 -13.97
CA LEU A 130 -2.30 -0.35 -13.09
C LEU A 130 -1.98 0.08 -11.66
N PHE A 131 -3.01 0.60 -11.01
CA PHE A 131 -3.07 0.92 -9.60
C PHE A 131 -3.96 -0.10 -8.88
N ILE A 132 -3.37 -0.85 -7.96
CA ILE A 132 -4.04 -1.90 -7.22
C ILE A 132 -4.39 -1.36 -5.83
N SER A 133 -5.64 -1.54 -5.39
CA SER A 133 -6.09 -1.21 -4.03
C SER A 133 -7.36 -1.96 -3.65
N ASN A 134 -7.60 -2.08 -2.35
CA ASN A 134 -8.86 -2.57 -1.78
C ASN A 134 -9.83 -1.43 -1.37
N ASP A 135 -9.54 -0.17 -1.73
CA ASP A 135 -10.51 0.94 -1.62
C ASP A 135 -11.22 1.16 -2.95
N LYS A 136 -12.54 0.96 -2.98
CA LYS A 136 -13.32 1.35 -4.16
C LYS A 136 -13.32 2.85 -4.37
N ALA A 137 -13.09 3.64 -3.31
CA ALA A 137 -13.09 5.10 -3.42
C ALA A 137 -11.98 5.64 -4.35
N LEU A 138 -10.90 4.88 -4.57
CA LEU A 138 -9.79 5.29 -5.44
C LEU A 138 -10.08 5.11 -6.93
N GLN A 139 -11.20 4.49 -7.29
CA GLN A 139 -11.67 4.43 -8.69
C GLN A 139 -11.99 5.81 -9.27
N CYS A 140 -12.15 6.85 -8.43
CA CYS A 140 -12.46 8.20 -8.88
C CYS A 140 -11.26 8.94 -9.48
N ILE A 141 -10.04 8.40 -9.39
CA ILE A 141 -8.83 9.07 -9.87
C ILE A 141 -8.80 9.01 -11.41
N PRO A 142 -8.85 10.16 -12.11
CA PRO A 142 -8.81 10.18 -13.57
C PRO A 142 -7.51 9.60 -14.11
N GLU A 143 -7.57 8.98 -15.30
CA GLU A 143 -6.40 8.53 -16.07
C GLU A 143 -5.54 7.45 -15.41
N LEU A 144 -5.95 6.93 -14.25
CA LEU A 144 -5.23 5.89 -13.54
C LEU A 144 -5.98 4.55 -13.67
N PRO A 145 -5.49 3.60 -14.49
CA PRO A 145 -6.10 2.28 -14.58
C PRO A 145 -6.12 1.63 -13.19
N PHE A 146 -7.29 1.13 -12.78
CA PHE A 146 -7.52 0.67 -11.41
C PHE A 146 -7.94 -0.79 -11.37
N ALA A 147 -7.35 -1.58 -10.47
CA ALA A 147 -7.88 -2.88 -10.09
C ALA A 147 -8.27 -2.90 -8.63
N TYR A 148 -9.52 -3.27 -8.40
CA TYR A 148 -10.03 -3.51 -7.08
C TYR A 148 -9.63 -4.91 -6.60
N LEU A 149 -8.98 -5.00 -5.44
CA LEU A 149 -8.80 -6.27 -4.74
C LEU A 149 -10.14 -6.68 -4.13
N ASN A 150 -10.92 -7.45 -4.90
CA ASN A 150 -12.17 -8.02 -4.41
C ASN A 150 -11.92 -9.30 -3.60
N ASN A 151 -12.75 -9.51 -2.59
CA ASN A 151 -12.91 -10.79 -1.90
C ASN A 151 -13.90 -11.65 -2.68
#